data_AF-A0A933CAU2-F1
#
_entry.id   AF-A0A933CAU2-F1
#
_cell.length_a   1.000
_cell.length_b   1.000
_cell.length_c   1.000
_cell.angle_alpha   90.00
_cell.angle_beta   90.00
_cell.angle_gamma   90.00
#
_symmetry.space_group_name_H-M   'P 1'
#
loop_
_entity.id
_entity.type
_entity.pdbx_description
1 polymer ?
#
loop_
_entity_poly.entity_id
_entity_poly.type
_entity_poly.pdbx_seq_one_letter_code
_entity_poly.pdbx_strand_id
1 'polypeptide(L)' 'MKKNLNRAGIALLVVFAGVQLYSPERTNPPTDPANTLFAAVPVPQEVRTIFERSCFDCHSNETRWPWYST' A
#
# COMPACT_ATOMS: atom_id res chain seq x y z
N MET A 1 38.54 3.75 20.60
CA MET A 1 37.10 3.53 20.90
C MET A 1 36.18 4.37 20.00
N LYS A 2 36.30 5.72 19.98
CA LYS A 2 35.46 6.60 19.12
C LYS A 2 35.42 6.23 17.63
N LYS A 3 36.57 5.86 17.03
CA LYS A 3 36.67 5.44 15.62
C LYS A 3 35.85 4.17 15.30
N ASN A 4 35.69 3.28 16.28
CA ASN A 4 34.96 2.02 16.13
C ASN A 4 33.45 2.27 16.22
N LEU A 5 33.03 3.16 17.12
CA LEU A 5 31.65 3.64 17.24
C LEU A 5 31.20 4.38 15.97
N ASN A 6 32.05 5.22 15.39
CA ASN A 6 31.75 5.91 14.12
C ASN A 6 31.59 4.92 12.96
N ARG A 7 32.44 3.89 12.88
CA ARG A 7 32.33 2.84 11.85
C ARG A 7 31.04 2.04 12.00
N ALA A 8 30.65 1.70 13.24
CA ALA A 8 29.40 1.02 13.52
C ALA A 8 28.19 1.88 13.11
N GLY A 9 28.21 3.18 13.41
CA GLY A 9 27.16 4.11 12.99
C GLY A 9 27.03 4.23 11.48
N ILE A 10 28.14 4.31 10.75
CA ILE A 10 28.15 4.33 9.28
C ILE A 10 27.59 3.02 8.71
N ALA A 11 28.02 1.86 9.25
CA ALA A 11 27.51 0.57 8.80
C ALA A 11 25.98 0.45 9.01
N LEU A 12 25.47 0.89 10.16
CA LEU A 12 24.05 0.90 10.44
C LEU A 12 23.27 1.82 9.48
N LEU A 13 23.81 3.01 9.20
CA LEU A 13 23.23 3.96 8.25
C LEU A 13 23.13 3.37 6.83
N VAL A 14 24.19 2.69 6.37
CA VAL A 14 24.21 2.05 5.06
C VAL A 14 23.17 0.93 4.97
N VAL A 15 23.09 0.08 6.01
CA VAL A 15 22.09 -0.99 6.06
C VAL A 15 20.68 -0.41 6.10
N PHE A 16 20.43 0.58 6.94
CA PHE A 16 19.14 1.25 7.05
C PHE A 16 18.72 1.84 5.70
N ALA A 17 19.60 2.61 5.05
CA ALA A 17 19.35 3.18 3.74
C ALA A 17 19.07 2.10 2.67
N GLY A 18 19.82 0.99 2.69
CA GLY A 18 19.59 -0.14 1.79
C GLY A 18 18.21 -0.77 1.96
N VAL A 19 17.75 -0.94 3.21
CA VAL A 19 16.41 -1.47 3.50
C VAL A 19 15.30 -0.50 3.08
N GLN A 20 15.48 0.81 3.26
CA GLN A 20 14.48 1.80 2.84
C GLN A 20 14.26 1.84 1.31
N LEU A 21 15.22 1.37 0.52
CA LEU A 21 15.11 1.31 -0.95
C LEU A 21 14.40 0.05 -1.44
N TYR A 22 14.18 -0.94 -0.57
CA TYR A 22 13.44 -2.15 -0.93
C TYR A 22 11.94 -1.87 -0.90
N SER A 23 11.30 -1.90 -2.07
CA SER A 23 9.84 -1.82 -2.20
C SER A 23 9.27 -3.19 -2.55
N PRO A 24 8.53 -3.84 -1.63
CA PRO A 24 7.82 -5.07 -1.96
C PRO A 24 6.82 -4.84 -3.08
N GLU A 25 6.63 -5.85 -3.93
CA GLU A 25 5.60 -5.81 -4.96
C GLU A 25 4.22 -5.75 -4.29
N ARG A 26 3.39 -4.79 -4.70
CA ARG A 26 2.00 -4.65 -4.24
C ARG A 26 1.09 -4.99 -5.39
N THR A 27 0.42 -6.12 -5.27
CA THR A 27 -0.58 -6.57 -6.25
C THR A 27 -1.92 -6.71 -5.54
N ASN A 28 -2.98 -6.51 -6.31
CA ASN A 28 -4.33 -6.76 -5.84
C ASN A 28 -4.74 -8.17 -6.22
N PRO A 29 -5.40 -8.92 -5.33
CA PRO A 29 -6.03 -10.18 -5.70
C PRO A 29 -7.16 -9.93 -6.73
N PRO A 30 -7.58 -10.95 -7.49
CA PRO A 30 -8.69 -10.80 -8.42
C PRO A 30 -10.00 -10.42 -7.70
N THR A 31 -10.85 -9.66 -8.40
CA THR A 31 -12.20 -9.30 -7.96
C THR A 31 -13.22 -10.02 -8.82
N ASP A 32 -14.20 -10.68 -8.20
CA ASP A 32 -15.37 -11.20 -8.90
C ASP A 32 -16.50 -10.16 -8.89
N PRO A 33 -16.90 -9.60 -10.05
CA PRO A 33 -17.95 -8.59 -10.13
C PRO A 33 -19.28 -9.03 -9.52
N ALA A 34 -19.59 -10.33 -9.58
CA ALA A 34 -20.85 -10.87 -9.05
C ALA A 34 -20.90 -10.85 -7.52
N ASN A 35 -19.74 -10.84 -6.85
CA ASN A 35 -19.62 -10.83 -5.40
C ASN A 35 -19.39 -9.41 -4.82
N THR A 36 -19.70 -8.37 -5.60
CA THR A 36 -19.57 -6.98 -5.15
C THR A 36 -20.89 -6.44 -4.58
N LEU A 37 -20.79 -5.47 -3.67
CA LEU A 37 -21.96 -4.74 -3.16
C LEU A 37 -22.84 -4.16 -4.28
N PHE A 38 -22.19 -3.68 -5.35
CA PHE A 38 -22.85 -3.04 -6.50
C PHE A 38 -23.61 -4.04 -7.39
N ALA A 39 -23.27 -5.33 -7.32
CA ALA A 39 -24.05 -6.38 -7.97
C ALA A 39 -25.28 -6.78 -7.14
N ALA A 40 -25.21 -6.65 -5.82
CA ALA A 40 -26.30 -7.03 -4.90
C ALA A 40 -27.35 -5.94 -4.74
N VAL A 41 -26.98 -4.66 -4.84
CA VAL A 41 -27.85 -3.51 -4.54
C VAL A 41 -27.68 -2.43 -5.62
N PRO A 42 -28.77 -1.82 -6.11
CA PRO A 42 -28.67 -0.65 -6.98
C PRO A 42 -28.11 0.55 -6.19
N VAL A 43 -26.86 0.91 -6.47
CA VAL A 43 -26.18 2.06 -5.85
C VAL A 43 -26.11 3.19 -6.87
N PRO A 44 -26.61 4.41 -6.56
CA PRO A 44 -26.44 5.57 -7.43
C PRO A 44 -24.97 5.87 -7.71
N GLN A 45 -24.67 6.39 -8.89
CA GLN A 45 -23.30 6.61 -9.35
C GLN A 45 -22.52 7.54 -8.40
N GLU A 46 -23.18 8.57 -7.86
CA GLU A 46 -22.57 9.53 -6.92
C GLU A 46 -22.12 8.84 -5.63
N VAL A 47 -22.91 7.87 -5.16
CA VAL A 47 -22.60 7.09 -3.95
C VAL A 47 -21.45 6.13 -4.24
N ARG A 48 -21.41 5.49 -5.42
CA ARG A 48 -20.28 4.66 -5.84
C ARG A 48 -18.96 5.44 -5.81
N THR A 49 -18.94 6.67 -6.32
CA THR A 49 -17.74 7.52 -6.28
C THR A 49 -17.27 7.81 -4.84
N ILE A 50 -18.20 7.88 -3.87
CA ILE A 50 -17.83 8.01 -2.45
C ILE A 50 -17.15 6.74 -1.95
N PHE A 51 -17.65 5.55 -2.29
CA PHE A 51 -17.01 4.28 -1.92
C PHE A 51 -15.61 4.13 -2.53
N GLU A 52 -15.45 4.47 -3.81
CA GLU A 52 -14.16 4.39 -4.51
C GLU A 52 -13.09 5.24 -3.84
N ARG A 53 -13.43 6.46 -3.41
CA ARG A 53 -12.45 7.37 -2.79
C ARG A 53 -12.25 7.16 -1.29
N SER A 54 -13.22 6.55 -0.59
CA SER A 54 -13.23 6.52 0.88
C SER A 54 -13.05 5.11 1.46
N CYS A 55 -13.36 4.06 0.69
CA CYS A 55 -13.46 2.70 1.22
C CYS A 55 -12.62 1.70 0.43
N PHE A 56 -12.55 1.81 -0.90
CA PHE A 56 -11.96 0.76 -1.76
C PHE A 56 -10.50 0.48 -1.43
N ASP A 57 -9.72 1.48 -1.03
CA ASP A 57 -8.32 1.28 -0.72
C ASP A 57 -8.09 0.29 0.45
N CYS A 58 -9.10 0.07 1.33
CA CYS A 58 -9.01 -0.88 2.45
C CYS A 58 -10.07 -2.01 2.44
N HIS A 59 -11.23 -1.79 1.82
CA HIS A 59 -12.38 -2.70 1.87
C HIS A 59 -12.73 -3.33 0.52
N SER A 60 -11.83 -3.25 -0.46
CA SER A 60 -11.97 -3.97 -1.71
C SER A 60 -10.65 -4.63 -2.12
N ASN A 61 -10.73 -5.43 -3.17
CA ASN A 61 -9.56 -5.95 -3.88
C ASN A 61 -9.08 -4.95 -4.96
N GLU A 62 -9.38 -3.66 -4.83
CA GLU A 62 -9.04 -2.62 -5.81
C GLU A 62 -8.21 -1.50 -5.19
N THR A 63 -7.34 -1.85 -4.23
CA THR A 63 -6.47 -0.89 -3.56
C THR A 63 -5.58 -0.16 -4.56
N ARG A 64 -5.59 1.17 -4.52
CA ARG A 64 -4.63 2.00 -5.24
C ARG A 64 -3.41 2.21 -4.36
N TRP A 65 -2.30 1.60 -4.73
CA TRP A 65 -1.05 1.70 -3.99
C TRP A 65 -0.30 2.97 -4.38
N PRO A 66 -0.25 4.02 -3.53
CA PRO A 66 0.59 5.18 -3.80
C PRO A 66 2.08 4.81 -3.77
N TRP A 67 2.90 5.65 -4.40
CA TRP A 67 4.35 5.46 -4.50
C TRP A 67 5.07 5.37 -3.15
N TYR A 68 4.48 5.90 -2.08
CA TYR A 68 5.00 5.85 -0.71
C TYR A 68 4.48 4.65 0.09
N SER A 69 3.74 3.73 -0.53
CA SER A 69 3.25 2.53 0.15
C SER A 69 4.37 1.54 0.50
N THR A 70 5.59 1.80 0.02
CA THR A 70 6.84 1.04 0.21
C THR A 70 7.00 0.50 1.62
#